data_AF-A0A8D8G446-F1
#
_entry.id   AF-A0A8D8G446-F1
#
_cell.length_a   1.000
_cell.length_b   1.000
_cell.length_c   1.000
_cell.angle_alpha   90.00
_cell.angle_beta   90.00
_cell.angle_gamma   90.00
#
_symmetry.space_group_name_H-M   'P 1'
#
loop_
_entity.id
_entity.type
_entity.pdbx_description
1 polymer ?
#
loop_
_entity_poly.entity_id
_entity_poly.type
_entity_poly.pdbx_seq_one_letter_code
_entity_poly.pdbx_strand_id
1 'polypeptide(L)'
;VMHCVETAAETEPFWEIPEGDAADKKAEKELLKLKRVRQDKKCRSVLVESIADNYLEYVKDKKSPKEIWDGLHEVFERKSIANRFILKRKLLSMRFREDERLEEHFLRFDKLVREIKGAGAKMDDEDVICHLMLTMPESYDAITTAMEAVTEKLTMDLVR
;
A
#
# COMPACT_ATOMS: atom_id res chain seq x y z
N VAL A 1 -38.48 -20.35 -69.11
CA VAL A 1 -39.26 -19.12 -69.42
C VAL A 1 -38.76 -18.06 -68.44
N MET A 2 -37.62 -17.42 -68.69
CA MET A 2 -37.41 -16.18 -69.45
C MET A 2 -38.45 -15.07 -69.21
N HIS A 3 -37.92 -13.87 -68.93
CA HIS A 3 -38.53 -12.52 -68.91
C HIS A 3 -39.33 -12.12 -67.66
N CYS A 4 -39.19 -10.94 -67.04
CA CYS A 4 -38.73 -9.58 -67.44
C CYS A 4 -38.06 -8.90 -66.21
N VAL A 5 -36.91 -8.22 -66.32
CA VAL A 5 -36.67 -6.80 -66.73
C VAL A 5 -37.27 -5.76 -65.77
N GLU A 6 -36.35 -5.12 -65.03
CA GLU A 6 -36.23 -3.70 -64.64
C GLU A 6 -37.48 -2.84 -64.36
N THR A 7 -37.56 -2.33 -63.13
CA THR A 7 -37.76 -0.91 -62.72
C THR A 7 -38.03 -0.88 -61.21
N ALA A 8 -37.59 0.06 -60.38
CA ALA A 8 -36.83 1.28 -60.54
C ALA A 8 -36.07 1.52 -59.21
N ALA A 9 -34.98 2.27 -59.31
CA ALA A 9 -34.12 2.63 -58.22
C ALA A 9 -34.80 3.63 -57.27
N GLU A 10 -35.01 3.24 -56.01
CA GLU A 10 -34.98 4.14 -54.86
C GLU A 10 -34.32 3.37 -53.70
N THR A 11 -33.00 3.21 -53.79
CA THR A 11 -32.19 2.91 -52.62
C THR A 11 -32.16 4.16 -51.75
N GLU A 12 -33.01 4.22 -50.73
CA GLU A 12 -32.76 5.14 -49.62
C GLU A 12 -31.38 4.81 -49.03
N PRO A 13 -30.46 5.78 -48.90
CA PRO A 13 -29.15 5.51 -48.34
C PRO A 13 -29.28 5.14 -46.86
N PHE A 14 -28.99 3.87 -46.62
CA PHE A 14 -29.06 3.09 -45.38
C PHE A 14 -28.19 3.58 -44.19
N TRP A 15 -27.63 4.79 -44.15
CA TRP A 15 -26.77 5.15 -42.99
C TRP A 15 -26.53 6.63 -42.69
N GLU A 16 -27.49 7.55 -42.72
CA GLU A 16 -27.23 8.84 -42.04
C GLU A 16 -27.21 8.66 -40.50
N ILE A 17 -26.08 8.16 -39.99
CA ILE A 17 -25.64 8.38 -38.61
C ILE A 17 -25.14 9.82 -38.60
N PRO A 18 -25.81 10.76 -37.89
CA PRO A 18 -25.26 12.09 -37.76
C PRO A 18 -23.91 11.94 -37.08
N GLU A 19 -22.82 12.29 -37.78
CA GLU A 19 -21.55 12.53 -37.13
C GLU A 19 -21.80 13.66 -36.15
N GLY A 20 -21.97 13.33 -34.86
CA GLY A 20 -22.13 14.33 -33.82
C GLY A 20 -21.02 15.36 -33.95
N ASP A 21 -21.41 16.62 -34.16
CA ASP A 21 -20.53 17.67 -34.62
C ASP A 21 -19.32 17.78 -33.68
N ALA A 22 -18.18 18.22 -34.21
CA ALA A 22 -17.00 18.50 -33.38
C ALA A 22 -17.34 19.49 -32.23
N ALA A 23 -18.39 20.30 -32.42
CA ALA A 23 -18.99 21.16 -31.40
C ALA A 23 -19.66 20.37 -30.25
N ASP A 24 -20.41 19.32 -30.54
CA ASP A 24 -21.11 18.48 -29.55
C ASP A 24 -20.12 17.68 -28.70
N LYS A 25 -19.10 17.10 -29.35
CA LYS A 25 -17.99 16.40 -28.65
C LYS A 25 -17.19 17.33 -27.74
N LYS A 26 -17.03 18.60 -28.15
CA LYS A 26 -16.37 19.64 -27.35
C LYS A 26 -17.23 20.04 -26.15
N ALA A 27 -18.54 20.24 -26.34
CA ALA A 27 -19.47 20.56 -25.27
C ALA A 27 -19.56 19.45 -24.21
N GLU A 28 -19.61 18.18 -24.64
CA GLU A 28 -19.62 17.02 -23.74
C GLU A 28 -18.33 16.93 -22.89
N LYS A 29 -17.17 17.18 -23.52
CA LYS A 29 -15.87 17.20 -22.83
C LYS A 29 -15.78 18.30 -21.77
N GLU A 30 -16.30 19.49 -22.06
CA GLU A 30 -16.36 20.60 -21.10
C GLU A 30 -17.32 20.30 -19.94
N LEU A 31 -18.48 19.71 -20.22
CA LEU A 31 -19.42 19.26 -19.19
C LEU A 31 -18.76 18.22 -18.25
N LEU A 32 -18.00 17.27 -18.81
CA LEU A 32 -17.28 16.27 -18.03
C LEU A 32 -16.16 16.89 -17.17
N LYS A 33 -15.45 17.90 -17.68
CA LYS A 33 -14.46 18.66 -16.88
C LYS A 33 -15.13 19.38 -15.70
N LEU A 34 -16.26 20.06 -15.94
CA LEU A 34 -17.03 20.74 -14.89
C LEU A 34 -17.51 19.77 -13.82
N LYS A 35 -18.03 18.60 -14.21
CA LYS A 35 -18.43 17.55 -13.27
C LYS A 35 -17.25 17.06 -12.42
N ARG A 36 -16.08 16.84 -13.03
CA ARG A 36 -14.86 16.44 -12.31
C ARG A 36 -14.41 17.51 -11.31
N VAL A 37 -14.33 18.78 -11.71
CA VAL A 37 -13.94 19.87 -10.80
C VAL A 37 -14.89 19.97 -9.60
N ARG A 38 -16.20 19.76 -9.82
CA ARG A 38 -17.18 19.75 -8.72
C ARG A 38 -16.97 18.55 -7.79
N GLN A 39 -16.70 17.37 -8.32
CA GLN A 39 -16.39 16.18 -7.52
C GLN A 39 -15.08 16.34 -6.76
N ASP A 40 -14.05 16.87 -7.39
CA ASP A 40 -12.74 17.09 -6.77
C ASP A 40 -12.84 18.04 -5.58
N LYS A 41 -13.61 19.13 -5.70
CA LYS A 41 -13.88 20.03 -4.57
C LYS A 41 -14.54 19.32 -3.39
N LYS A 42 -15.51 18.44 -3.66
CA LYS A 42 -16.19 17.65 -2.62
C LYS A 42 -15.23 16.66 -1.97
N CYS A 43 -14.49 15.88 -2.76
CA CYS A 43 -13.52 14.92 -2.26
C CYS A 43 -12.43 15.60 -1.43
N ARG A 44 -11.96 16.77 -1.86
CA ARG A 44 -10.99 17.57 -1.10
C ARG A 44 -11.53 18.01 0.26
N SER A 45 -12.78 18.49 0.34
CA SER A 45 -13.38 18.88 1.62
C SER A 45 -13.40 17.71 2.59
N VAL A 46 -13.92 16.56 2.13
CA VAL A 46 -14.01 15.34 2.95
C VAL A 46 -12.64 14.86 3.39
N LEU A 47 -11.65 14.85 2.50
CA LEU A 47 -10.28 14.46 2.83
C LEU A 47 -9.69 15.38 3.91
N VAL A 48 -9.79 16.70 3.73
CA VAL A 48 -9.22 17.68 4.68
C VAL A 48 -9.93 17.61 6.04
N GLU A 49 -11.26 17.46 6.07
CA GLU A 49 -12.05 17.31 7.29
C GLU A 49 -11.75 16.01 8.05
N SER A 50 -11.28 14.97 7.34
CA SER A 50 -10.93 13.67 7.94
C SER A 50 -9.52 13.63 8.52
N ILE A 51 -8.70 14.67 8.31
CA ILE A 51 -7.31 14.73 8.77
C ILE A 51 -7.26 15.51 10.09
N ALA A 52 -6.54 14.98 11.09
CA ALA A 52 -6.32 15.71 12.33
C ALA A 52 -5.41 16.93 12.11
N ASP A 53 -5.64 18.01 12.87
CA ASP A 53 -5.01 19.32 12.67
C ASP A 53 -3.47 19.28 12.62
N ASN A 54 -2.86 18.40 13.40
CA ASN A 54 -1.41 18.18 13.46
C ASN A 54 -0.80 17.63 12.15
N TYR A 55 -1.62 17.20 11.21
CA TYR A 55 -1.19 16.67 9.91
C TYR A 55 -1.62 17.54 8.72
N LEU A 56 -2.36 18.64 8.95
CA LEU A 56 -2.80 19.55 7.89
C LEU A 56 -1.63 20.25 7.19
N GLU A 57 -0.51 20.45 7.89
CA GLU A 57 0.71 21.01 7.31
C GLU A 57 1.23 20.19 6.12
N TYR A 58 1.04 18.87 6.13
CA TYR A 58 1.49 18.01 5.04
C TYR A 58 0.62 18.14 3.78
N VAL A 59 -0.59 18.68 3.86
CA VAL A 59 -1.54 18.74 2.74
C VAL A 59 -1.93 20.16 2.31
N LYS A 60 -1.51 21.19 3.06
CA LYS A 60 -1.90 22.60 2.83
C LYS A 60 -1.60 23.12 1.41
N ASP A 61 -0.49 22.68 0.82
CA ASP A 61 -0.03 23.16 -0.49
C ASP A 61 -0.60 22.36 -1.68
N LYS A 62 -1.42 21.33 -1.41
CA LYS A 62 -1.91 20.38 -2.42
C LYS A 62 -3.30 20.79 -2.95
N LYS A 63 -3.45 20.79 -4.28
CA LYS A 63 -4.61 21.39 -4.97
C LYS A 63 -5.63 20.36 -5.44
N SER A 64 -5.17 19.16 -5.81
CA SER A 64 -6.07 18.07 -6.20
C SER A 64 -6.29 17.07 -5.05
N PRO A 65 -7.46 16.42 -4.95
CA PRO A 65 -7.68 15.32 -4.00
C PRO A 65 -6.65 14.21 -4.14
N LYS A 66 -6.22 13.95 -5.37
CA LYS A 66 -5.18 12.97 -5.67
C LYS A 66 -3.84 13.37 -5.05
N GLU A 67 -3.40 14.61 -5.23
CA GLU A 67 -2.18 15.11 -4.57
C GLU A 67 -2.27 14.99 -3.04
N ILE A 68 -3.41 15.38 -2.46
CA ILE A 68 -3.66 15.25 -1.02
C ILE A 68 -3.49 13.79 -0.58
N TRP A 69 -4.16 12.87 -1.26
CA TRP A 69 -4.07 11.44 -0.98
C TRP A 69 -2.65 10.90 -1.15
N ASP A 70 -1.98 11.22 -2.25
CA ASP A 70 -0.62 10.75 -2.55
C ASP A 70 0.37 11.24 -1.50
N GLY A 71 0.23 12.47 -1.00
CA GLY A 71 1.12 12.98 0.03
C GLY A 71 0.79 12.51 1.45
N LEU A 72 -0.48 12.20 1.75
CA LEU A 72 -0.80 11.45 2.96
C LEU A 72 -0.21 10.04 2.87
N HIS A 73 -0.34 9.39 1.71
CA HIS A 73 0.26 8.10 1.46
C HIS A 73 1.78 8.17 1.64
N GLU A 74 2.48 9.16 1.11
CA GLU A 74 3.92 9.31 1.29
C GLU A 74 4.35 9.44 2.76
N VAL A 75 3.62 10.25 3.55
CA VAL A 75 3.94 10.49 4.97
C VAL A 75 3.60 9.28 5.84
N PHE A 76 2.47 8.63 5.57
CA PHE A 76 1.90 7.56 6.41
C PHE A 76 2.09 6.15 5.86
N GLU A 77 2.65 6.00 4.66
CA GLU A 77 3.00 4.68 4.14
C GLU A 77 3.99 4.02 5.09
N ARG A 78 3.78 2.71 5.32
CA ARG A 78 4.57 1.88 6.24
C ARG A 78 6.07 1.90 5.95
N LYS A 79 6.50 2.44 4.80
CA LYS A 79 7.89 2.54 4.35
C LYS A 79 8.61 3.83 4.75
N SER A 80 7.94 4.77 5.45
CA SER A 80 8.60 6.00 5.89
C SER A 80 9.85 5.68 6.75
N ILE A 81 10.91 6.49 6.62
CA ILE A 81 12.15 6.32 7.41
C ILE A 81 11.81 6.31 8.92
N ALA A 82 10.88 7.18 9.34
CA ALA A 82 10.42 7.27 10.71
C ALA A 82 9.76 5.96 11.19
N ASN A 83 8.86 5.37 10.39
CA ASN A 83 8.21 4.11 10.76
C ASN A 83 9.23 2.96 10.86
N ARG A 84 10.14 2.86 9.87
CA ARG A 84 11.23 1.87 9.92
C ARG A 84 12.11 2.04 11.15
N PHE A 85 12.45 3.28 11.51
CA PHE A 85 13.25 3.59 12.69
C PHE A 85 12.52 3.22 13.99
N ILE A 86 11.23 3.54 14.11
CA ILE A 86 10.40 3.16 15.26
C ILE A 86 10.34 1.64 15.41
N LEU A 87 10.11 0.91 14.31
CA LEU A 87 10.05 -0.55 14.33
C LEU A 87 11.39 -1.19 14.70
N LYS A 88 12.51 -0.70 14.14
CA LYS A 88 13.86 -1.16 14.52
C LYS A 88 14.15 -0.89 16.00
N ARG A 89 13.80 0.29 16.51
CA ARG A 89 13.97 0.62 17.93
C ARG A 89 13.14 -0.31 18.81
N LYS A 90 11.89 -0.60 18.43
CA LYS A 90 11.04 -1.57 19.14
C LYS A 90 11.70 -2.95 19.19
N LEU A 91 12.23 -3.43 18.07
CA LEU A 91 12.89 -4.73 17.97
C LEU A 91 14.10 -4.81 18.90
N LEU A 92 14.99 -3.84 18.83
CA LEU A 92 16.20 -3.81 19.66
C LEU A 92 15.90 -3.66 21.17
N SER A 93 14.76 -3.03 21.51
CA SER A 93 14.30 -2.89 22.90
C SER A 93 13.44 -4.06 23.40
N MET A 94 13.08 -5.01 22.53
CA MET A 94 12.22 -6.12 22.91
C MET A 94 12.98 -7.08 23.82
N ARG A 95 12.34 -7.50 24.90
CA ARG A 95 12.88 -8.50 25.84
C ARG A 95 11.80 -9.51 26.17
N PHE A 96 12.21 -10.77 26.34
CA PHE A 96 11.39 -11.82 26.93
C PHE A 96 11.29 -11.55 28.42
N ARG A 97 10.06 -11.50 28.92
CA ARG A 97 9.78 -11.16 30.31
C ARG A 97 9.57 -12.44 31.11
N GLU A 98 10.01 -12.44 32.37
CA GLU A 98 9.88 -13.60 33.25
C GLU A 98 8.42 -14.00 33.53
N ASP A 99 7.49 -13.05 33.43
CA ASP A 99 6.05 -13.25 33.61
C ASP A 99 5.30 -13.64 32.32
N GLU A 100 6.01 -13.75 31.19
CA GLU A 100 5.45 -14.03 29.87
C GLU A 100 5.67 -15.50 29.47
N ARG A 101 4.72 -16.08 28.74
CA ARG A 101 4.93 -17.38 28.10
C ARG A 101 5.82 -17.26 26.87
N LEU A 102 6.72 -18.23 26.67
CA LEU A 102 7.63 -18.25 25.52
C LEU A 102 6.90 -18.15 24.17
N GLU A 103 5.76 -18.83 24.04
CA GLU A 103 4.90 -18.78 22.84
C GLU A 103 4.36 -17.36 22.55
N GLU A 104 3.97 -16.63 23.59
CA GLU A 104 3.47 -15.25 23.47
C GLU A 104 4.60 -14.32 23.03
N HIS A 105 5.81 -14.55 23.55
CA HIS A 105 7.00 -13.83 23.14
C HIS A 105 7.31 -14.03 21.65
N PHE A 106 7.35 -15.28 21.19
CA PHE A 106 7.57 -15.60 19.78
C PHE A 106 6.50 -15.00 18.87
N LEU A 107 5.24 -15.01 19.29
CA LEU A 107 4.16 -14.39 18.51
C LEU A 107 4.35 -12.87 18.39
N ARG A 108 4.72 -12.19 19.47
CA ARG A 108 5.03 -10.75 19.44
C ARG A 108 6.23 -10.46 18.56
N PHE A 109 7.25 -11.32 18.61
CA PHE A 109 8.47 -11.18 17.82
C PHE A 109 8.19 -11.37 16.32
N ASP A 110 7.52 -12.46 15.94
CA ASP A 110 7.15 -12.74 14.54
C ASP A 110 6.28 -11.62 13.96
N LYS A 111 5.31 -11.12 14.74
CA LYS A 111 4.51 -9.95 14.33
C LYS A 111 5.39 -8.74 14.02
N LEU A 112 6.36 -8.43 14.88
CA LEU A 112 7.24 -7.29 14.70
C LEU A 112 8.18 -7.46 13.49
N VAL A 113 8.71 -8.67 13.27
CA VAL A 113 9.50 -9.01 12.08
C VAL A 113 8.68 -8.83 10.81
N ARG A 114 7.41 -9.28 10.78
CA ARG A 114 6.51 -9.07 9.64
C ARG A 114 6.22 -7.59 9.39
N GLU A 115 6.04 -6.79 10.44
CA GLU A 115 5.88 -5.33 10.31
C GLU A 115 7.13 -4.66 9.71
N ILE A 116 8.33 -5.09 10.14
CA ILE A 116 9.61 -4.60 9.63
C ILE A 116 9.82 -5.00 8.16
N LYS A 117 9.58 -6.26 7.81
CA LYS A 117 9.63 -6.75 6.41
C LYS A 117 8.60 -6.01 5.54
N GLY A 118 7.38 -5.81 6.05
CA GLY A 118 6.33 -5.04 5.39
C GLY A 118 6.65 -3.55 5.21
N ALA A 119 7.52 -3.00 6.06
CA ALA A 119 8.07 -1.64 5.93
C ALA A 119 9.22 -1.55 4.90
N GLY A 120 9.57 -2.65 4.22
CA GLY A 120 10.57 -2.71 3.16
C GLY A 120 11.99 -2.96 3.65
N ALA A 121 12.19 -3.37 4.91
CA ALA A 121 13.49 -3.84 5.37
C ALA A 121 13.74 -5.28 4.92
N LYS A 122 14.98 -5.56 4.50
CA LYS A 122 15.46 -6.93 4.29
C LYS A 122 16.01 -7.43 5.62
N MET A 123 15.53 -8.59 6.06
CA MET A 123 16.10 -9.38 7.16
C MET A 123 16.09 -10.82 6.66
N ASP A 124 17.27 -11.41 6.55
CA ASP A 124 17.40 -12.83 6.29
C ASP A 124 17.13 -13.65 7.57
N ASP A 125 17.17 -14.97 7.46
CA ASP A 125 16.85 -15.84 8.60
C ASP A 125 17.90 -15.72 9.70
N GLU A 126 19.17 -15.52 9.35
CA GLU A 126 20.27 -15.28 10.29
C GLU A 126 20.05 -14.00 11.08
N ASP A 127 19.69 -12.89 10.42
CA ASP A 127 19.32 -11.63 11.06
C ASP A 127 18.17 -11.84 12.04
N VAL A 128 17.12 -12.54 11.63
CA VAL A 128 15.93 -12.76 12.47
C VAL A 128 16.30 -13.56 13.71
N ILE A 129 17.12 -14.60 13.58
CA ILE A 129 17.51 -15.47 14.69
C ILE A 129 18.46 -14.73 15.65
N CYS A 130 19.42 -13.97 15.13
CA CYS A 130 20.27 -13.09 15.94
C CYS A 130 19.44 -12.10 16.75
N HIS A 131 18.44 -11.45 16.14
CA HIS A 131 17.57 -10.52 16.88
C HIS A 131 16.72 -11.23 17.93
N LEU A 132 16.27 -12.45 17.66
CA LEU A 132 15.52 -13.25 18.62
C LEU A 132 16.39 -13.61 19.83
N MET A 133 17.64 -13.98 19.63
CA MET A 133 18.57 -14.24 20.74
C MET A 133 18.79 -13.00 21.60
N LEU A 134 18.91 -11.83 20.99
CA LEU A 134 19.05 -10.56 21.71
C LEU A 134 17.83 -10.19 22.57
N THR A 135 16.66 -10.78 22.32
CA THR A 135 15.48 -10.59 23.17
C THR A 135 15.42 -11.54 24.36
N MET A 136 16.15 -12.65 24.32
CA MET A 136 16.14 -13.66 25.40
C MET A 136 17.02 -13.22 26.59
N PRO A 137 16.65 -13.58 27.83
CA PRO A 137 17.45 -13.30 29.02
C PRO A 137 18.63 -14.29 29.13
N GLU A 138 19.61 -13.94 29.97
CA GLU A 138 20.85 -14.70 30.20
C GLU A 138 20.59 -16.17 30.61
N SER A 139 19.42 -16.47 31.18
CA SER A 139 19.02 -17.85 31.50
C SER A 139 18.93 -18.78 30.28
N TYR A 140 18.89 -18.21 29.07
CA TYR A 140 18.89 -18.94 27.79
C TYR A 140 20.25 -18.92 27.09
N ASP A 141 21.30 -18.40 27.71
CA ASP A 141 22.64 -18.29 27.11
C ASP A 141 23.19 -19.64 26.63
N ALA A 142 22.89 -20.73 27.35
CA ALA A 142 23.28 -22.08 26.92
C ALA A 142 22.69 -22.46 25.55
N ILE A 143 21.47 -22.01 25.24
CA ILE A 143 20.82 -22.25 23.94
C ILE A 143 21.43 -21.33 22.89
N THR A 144 21.67 -20.07 23.23
CA THR A 144 22.38 -19.10 22.37
C THR A 144 23.74 -19.66 21.94
N THR A 145 24.57 -20.10 22.89
CA THR A 145 25.89 -20.70 22.61
C THR A 145 25.79 -21.97 21.77
N ALA A 146 24.79 -22.82 22.02
CA ALA A 146 24.59 -24.03 21.22
C ALA A 146 24.23 -23.71 19.77
N MET A 147 23.43 -22.67 19.55
CA MET A 147 23.06 -22.21 18.21
C MET A 147 24.20 -21.46 17.51
N GLU A 148 25.01 -20.69 18.22
CA GLU A 148 26.24 -20.07 17.68
C GLU A 148 27.27 -21.11 17.22
N ALA A 149 27.28 -22.29 17.85
CA ALA A 149 28.14 -23.40 17.47
C ALA A 149 27.67 -24.14 16.20
N VAL A 150 26.47 -23.84 15.68
CA VAL A 150 25.96 -24.44 14.45
C VAL A 150 26.71 -23.82 13.26
N THR A 151 27.46 -24.66 12.55
CA THR A 151 28.29 -24.26 11.40
C THR A 151 27.57 -24.32 10.05
N GLU A 152 26.32 -24.82 10.04
CA GLU A 152 25.44 -24.88 8.86
C GLU A 152 24.38 -23.78 8.90
N LYS A 153 23.66 -23.59 7.79
CA LYS A 153 22.68 -22.51 7.59
C LYS A 153 21.63 -22.45 8.72
N LEU A 154 21.57 -21.32 9.40
CA LEU A 154 20.60 -21.07 10.47
C LEU A 154 19.24 -20.75 9.86
N THR A 155 18.23 -21.56 10.17
CA THR A 155 16.86 -21.38 9.66
C THR A 155 15.89 -21.29 10.84
N MET A 156 14.81 -20.53 10.67
CA MET A 156 13.80 -20.33 11.72
C MET A 156 13.12 -21.62 12.17
N ASP A 157 13.15 -22.68 11.35
CA ASP A 157 12.62 -24.00 11.69
C ASP A 157 13.44 -24.71 12.78
N LEU A 158 14.71 -24.34 12.97
CA LEU A 158 15.58 -24.90 14.00
C LEU A 158 15.25 -24.39 15.42
N VAL A 159 14.50 -23.30 15.53
CA VAL A 159 14.20 -22.58 16.78
C VAL A 159 12.82 -22.96 17.34
N ARG A 160 12.09 -23.86 16.66
CA ARG A 160 10.67 -24.13 16.92
C ARG A 160 10.42 -25.25 17.91
#